data_AF-A0A3B6DKG2-F1
#
_entry.id   AF-A0A3B6DKG2-F1
#
_cell.length_a   1.000
_cell.length_b   1.000
_cell.length_c   1.000
_cell.angle_alpha   90.00
_cell.angle_beta   90.00
_cell.angle_gamma   90.00
#
_symmetry.space_group_name_H-M   'P 1'
#
loop_
_entity.id
_entity.type
_entity.pdbx_description
1 polymer ?
#
loop_
_entity_poly.entity_id
_entity_poly.type
_entity_poly.pdbx_seq_one_letter_code
_entity_poly.pdbx_strand_id
1 'polypeptide(L)'
;MKSGETDGYDAVFLSPHKFVGGPGTPGILLMNKSLYKLHSQPPSTCGGGTVAYVNGFNEQDTLYYDDIEEREDAGTPPILQKIRASLAFWVKEYVGYDTMDLHERVFSEMAMKRLVNNPNVRVLGNTSAHRIPIFSFLIYPSVTMKKPIDDFDELGRDKQLDTMRHKQLPLHGRFVTRLLNDLFGIQARGGCACAGPYGHTLLNVENELSLRIRSAVLEGYSGLKPGWTRVSFSYYLSKEEFKFILSAIEFIATYGHRFLALYKFDWITGNWTFRKQAVKYHIMREELSLGIEPLKQNNDQPKIADMMDKPVVNHKKFQSYLESANKIALSMSDISDQIASVPKGVDPDLVLFHI
;
A
#
# COMPACT_ATOMS: atom_id res chain seq x y z
N MET A 1 7.72 -15.27 21.18
CA MET A 1 7.83 -15.65 22.60
C MET A 1 7.60 -17.14 22.69
N LYS A 2 8.61 -17.91 23.04
CA LYS A 2 8.46 -19.34 23.26
C LYS A 2 7.83 -19.51 24.63
N SER A 3 6.78 -20.31 24.71
CA SER A 3 6.18 -20.64 25.99
C SER A 3 7.25 -21.26 26.91
N GLY A 4 7.51 -20.62 28.06
CA GLY A 4 8.40 -21.16 29.10
C GLY A 4 9.89 -20.80 29.03
N GLU A 5 10.34 -19.99 28.06
CA GLU A 5 11.73 -19.51 28.00
C GLU A 5 11.80 -17.97 28.12
N THR A 6 12.85 -17.44 28.76
CA THR A 6 13.12 -16.00 28.78
C THR A 6 13.56 -15.54 27.39
N ASP A 7 12.60 -15.11 26.57
CA ASP A 7 12.84 -14.66 25.19
C ASP A 7 13.55 -13.29 25.09
N GLY A 8 13.92 -12.68 26.23
CA GLY A 8 14.60 -11.38 26.29
C GLY A 8 13.71 -10.16 26.08
N TYR A 9 12.38 -10.33 25.99
CA TYR A 9 11.43 -9.22 25.89
C TYR A 9 10.80 -8.89 27.25
N ASP A 10 10.84 -7.61 27.61
CA ASP A 10 10.21 -7.07 28.82
C ASP A 10 8.69 -6.87 28.66
N ALA A 11 8.28 -6.43 27.47
CA ALA A 11 6.88 -6.23 27.10
C ALA A 11 6.68 -6.37 25.59
N VAL A 12 5.47 -6.77 25.20
CA VAL A 12 5.03 -6.92 23.82
C VAL A 12 3.63 -6.34 23.69
N PHE A 13 3.44 -5.42 22.74
CA PHE A 13 2.14 -4.92 22.37
C PHE A 13 1.74 -5.42 20.98
N LEU A 14 0.53 -5.96 20.89
CA LEU A 14 -0.01 -6.57 19.68
C LEU A 14 -1.31 -5.88 19.28
N SER A 15 -1.53 -5.83 17.98
CA SER A 15 -2.76 -5.33 17.37
C SER A 15 -3.42 -6.45 16.58
N PRO A 16 -4.32 -7.24 17.19
CA PRO A 16 -4.93 -8.40 16.54
C PRO A 16 -5.74 -8.03 15.30
N HIS A 17 -6.14 -6.76 15.11
CA HIS A 17 -6.77 -6.28 13.88
C HIS A 17 -5.94 -6.45 12.60
N LYS A 18 -4.65 -6.79 12.73
CA LYS A 18 -3.78 -7.15 11.60
C LYS A 18 -3.91 -8.61 11.19
N PHE A 19 -4.62 -9.44 11.95
CA PHE A 19 -4.89 -10.84 11.64
C PHE A 19 -6.23 -11.01 10.92
N VAL A 20 -6.38 -12.13 10.23
CA VAL A 20 -7.64 -12.52 9.58
C VAL A 20 -8.72 -12.65 10.66
N GLY A 21 -9.85 -11.95 10.48
CA GLY A 21 -10.93 -11.90 11.46
C GLY A 21 -10.71 -10.94 12.63
N GLY A 22 -9.54 -10.31 12.73
CA GLY A 22 -9.18 -9.40 13.81
C GLY A 22 -9.77 -7.98 13.79
N PRO A 23 -10.29 -7.40 12.68
CA PRO A 23 -10.86 -6.06 12.75
C PRO A 23 -11.93 -5.93 13.85
N GLY A 24 -11.79 -4.92 14.72
CA GLY A 24 -12.66 -4.69 15.88
C GLY A 24 -12.22 -5.37 17.19
N THR A 25 -11.02 -5.96 17.26
CA THR A 25 -10.40 -6.46 18.50
C THR A 25 -9.73 -5.34 19.30
N PRO A 26 -9.56 -5.49 20.64
CA PRO A 26 -8.73 -4.57 21.41
C PRO A 26 -7.25 -4.76 21.09
N GLY A 27 -6.41 -3.81 21.51
CA GLY A 27 -4.97 -4.04 21.62
C GLY A 27 -4.67 -4.99 22.78
N ILE A 28 -3.57 -5.74 22.68
CA ILE A 28 -3.14 -6.65 23.75
C ILE A 28 -1.74 -6.23 24.18
N LEU A 29 -1.58 -5.90 25.46
CA LEU A 29 -0.28 -5.69 26.09
C LEU A 29 0.04 -6.92 26.95
N LEU A 30 1.17 -7.54 26.68
CA LEU A 30 1.77 -8.55 27.55
C LEU A 30 3.06 -7.96 28.11
N MET A 31 3.22 -7.96 29.43
CA MET A 31 4.41 -7.41 30.07
C MET A 31 4.83 -8.27 31.26
N ASN A 32 6.12 -8.26 31.57
CA ASN A 32 6.61 -8.86 32.80
C ASN A 32 5.98 -8.14 34.01
N LYS A 33 5.35 -8.92 34.90
CA LYS A 33 4.71 -8.39 36.12
C LYS A 33 5.67 -7.55 36.98
N SER A 34 6.98 -7.84 36.96
CA SER A 34 7.98 -7.05 37.70
C SER A 34 8.09 -5.59 37.26
N LEU A 35 7.62 -5.28 36.04
CA LEU A 35 7.61 -3.93 35.47
C LEU A 35 6.37 -3.13 35.90
N TYR A 36 5.34 -3.78 36.42
CA TYR A 36 4.17 -3.08 36.93
C TYR A 36 4.51 -2.41 38.27
N LYS A 37 4.56 -1.08 38.29
CA LYS A 37 4.93 -0.28 39.47
C LYS A 37 3.76 0.47 40.10
N LEU A 38 2.56 0.32 39.54
CA LEU A 38 1.36 1.03 39.99
C LEU A 38 0.58 0.27 41.08
N HIS A 39 1.13 -0.78 41.70
CA HIS A 39 0.44 -1.56 42.72
C HIS A 39 -0.15 -0.70 43.85
N SER A 40 0.60 0.31 44.29
CA SER A 40 0.20 1.25 45.35
C SER A 40 -0.23 2.63 44.81
N GLN A 41 -0.57 2.72 43.53
CA GLN A 41 -1.01 3.94 42.85
C GLN A 41 -2.29 3.67 42.05
N PRO A 42 -3.05 4.70 41.65
CA PRO A 42 -4.14 4.52 40.69
C PRO A 42 -3.64 3.83 39.40
N PRO A 43 -4.47 2.96 38.76
CA PRO A 43 -4.13 2.35 37.48
C PRO A 43 -4.04 3.40 36.37
N SER A 44 -3.51 3.01 35.21
CA SER A 44 -3.29 3.93 34.08
C SER A 44 -4.58 4.60 33.61
N THR A 45 -5.71 3.90 33.74
CA THR A 45 -7.05 4.43 33.51
C THR A 45 -7.95 3.99 34.65
N CYS A 46 -8.54 4.95 35.37
CA CYS A 46 -9.47 4.67 36.45
C CYS A 46 -10.91 4.53 35.93
N GLY A 47 -11.67 3.63 36.53
CA GLY A 47 -13.10 3.48 36.23
C GLY A 47 -13.76 2.37 37.02
N GLY A 48 -15.06 2.18 36.78
CA GLY A 48 -15.77 1.00 37.31
C GLY A 48 -15.07 -0.29 36.88
N GLY A 49 -15.08 -1.31 37.73
CA GLY A 49 -14.36 -2.56 37.48
C GLY A 49 -12.89 -2.58 37.91
N THR A 50 -12.27 -1.43 38.17
CA THR A 50 -10.85 -1.35 38.64
C THR A 50 -10.70 -1.22 40.16
N VAL A 51 -11.80 -0.94 40.85
CA VAL A 51 -11.86 -0.56 42.27
C VAL A 51 -12.62 -1.59 43.10
N ALA A 52 -12.10 -1.88 44.28
CA ALA A 52 -12.78 -2.62 45.34
C ALA A 52 -13.62 -1.69 46.23
N TYR A 53 -13.17 -0.44 46.43
CA TYR A 53 -13.87 0.55 47.23
C TYR A 53 -13.53 1.98 46.80
N VAL A 54 -14.54 2.86 46.79
CA VAL A 54 -14.40 4.29 46.51
C VAL A 54 -15.25 5.06 47.52
N ASN A 55 -14.74 6.18 48.03
CA ASN A 55 -15.52 7.13 48.83
C ASN A 55 -15.53 8.53 48.19
N GLY A 56 -16.34 9.44 48.72
CA GLY A 56 -16.47 10.82 48.23
C GLY A 56 -15.70 11.86 49.05
N PHE A 57 -14.82 11.44 49.96
CA PHE A 57 -14.15 12.32 50.92
C PHE A 57 -12.65 12.48 50.64
N ASN A 58 -11.96 11.37 50.37
CA ASN A 58 -10.53 11.37 50.11
C ASN A 58 -10.15 10.30 49.07
N GLU A 59 -9.43 10.73 48.03
CA GLU A 59 -8.91 9.84 46.99
C GLU A 59 -7.93 8.79 47.53
N GLN A 60 -7.19 9.09 48.60
CA GLN A 60 -6.19 8.16 49.17
C GLN A 60 -6.83 6.93 49.84
N ASP A 61 -8.13 6.98 50.14
CA ASP A 61 -8.89 5.86 50.68
C ASP A 61 -9.48 4.96 49.58
N THR A 62 -9.25 5.29 48.30
CA THR A 62 -9.68 4.45 47.18
C THR A 62 -8.88 3.15 47.17
N LEU A 63 -9.58 2.03 47.21
CA LEU A 63 -8.98 0.70 47.13
C LEU A 63 -9.16 0.16 45.71
N TYR A 64 -8.05 -0.10 45.04
CA TYR A 64 -8.00 -0.76 43.73
C TYR A 64 -7.79 -2.27 43.91
N TYR A 65 -8.23 -3.08 42.95
CA TYR A 65 -7.95 -4.53 42.97
C TYR A 65 -6.46 -4.82 42.92
N ASP A 66 -6.00 -5.98 43.38
CA ASP A 66 -4.56 -6.35 43.29
C ASP A 66 -4.19 -6.98 41.95
N ASP A 67 -5.16 -7.57 41.25
CA ASP A 67 -4.92 -8.18 39.94
C ASP A 67 -4.63 -7.11 38.88
N ILE A 68 -3.49 -7.27 38.20
CA ILE A 68 -2.99 -6.28 37.23
C ILE A 68 -3.92 -6.15 36.03
N GLU A 69 -4.53 -7.25 35.56
CA GLU A 69 -5.39 -7.22 34.37
C GLU A 69 -6.73 -6.56 34.70
N GLU A 70 -7.34 -6.88 35.84
CA GLU A 70 -8.60 -6.26 36.28
C GLU A 70 -8.45 -4.76 36.52
N ARG A 71 -7.33 -4.32 37.11
CA ARG A 71 -7.04 -2.90 37.35
C ARG A 71 -6.89 -2.07 36.06
N GLU A 72 -6.37 -2.68 34.99
CA GLU A 72 -6.06 -1.97 33.74
C GLU A 72 -7.15 -2.14 32.67
N ASP A 73 -8.27 -2.80 33.00
CA ASP A 73 -9.44 -2.99 32.12
C ASP A 73 -10.65 -2.19 32.59
N ALA A 74 -10.48 -0.87 32.65
CA ALA A 74 -11.47 0.05 33.21
C ALA A 74 -12.78 0.12 32.41
N GLY A 75 -13.89 0.17 33.15
CA GLY A 75 -15.24 0.26 32.60
C GLY A 75 -15.82 -1.12 32.28
N THR A 76 -16.74 -1.15 31.31
CA THR A 76 -17.27 -2.42 30.80
C THR A 76 -16.20 -3.08 29.91
N PRO A 77 -15.69 -4.27 30.27
CA PRO A 77 -14.69 -4.94 29.46
C PRO A 77 -15.18 -5.16 28.03
N PRO A 78 -14.29 -5.10 27.03
CA PRO A 78 -14.66 -5.32 25.63
C PRO A 78 -14.88 -6.81 25.31
N ILE A 79 -15.84 -7.46 25.97
CA ILE A 79 -16.04 -8.93 25.98
C ILE A 79 -16.09 -9.52 24.57
N LEU A 80 -16.97 -9.01 23.70
CA LEU A 80 -17.10 -9.51 22.32
C LEU A 80 -15.82 -9.30 21.50
N GLN A 81 -15.08 -8.23 21.79
CA GLN A 81 -13.85 -7.91 21.07
C GLN A 81 -12.70 -8.82 21.55
N LYS A 82 -12.68 -9.18 22.84
CA LYS A 82 -11.77 -10.19 23.41
C LYS A 82 -12.03 -11.58 22.80
N ILE A 83 -13.30 -11.99 22.71
CA ILE A 83 -13.70 -13.24 22.02
C ILE A 83 -13.27 -13.20 20.55
N ARG A 84 -13.45 -12.08 19.86
CA ARG A 84 -12.96 -11.93 18.48
C ARG A 84 -11.44 -12.06 18.39
N ALA A 85 -10.70 -11.52 19.36
CA ALA A 85 -9.25 -11.60 19.39
C ALA A 85 -8.80 -13.06 19.52
N SER A 86 -9.39 -13.83 20.45
CA SER A 86 -9.06 -15.26 20.59
C SER A 86 -9.36 -16.05 19.32
N LEU A 87 -10.51 -15.82 18.68
CA LEU A 87 -10.86 -16.46 17.41
C LEU A 87 -9.87 -16.11 16.28
N ALA A 88 -9.38 -14.88 16.21
CA ALA A 88 -8.37 -14.49 15.21
C ALA A 88 -7.04 -15.23 15.41
N PHE A 89 -6.64 -15.47 16.67
CA PHE A 89 -5.48 -16.31 16.98
C PHE A 89 -5.72 -17.78 16.62
N TRP A 90 -6.91 -18.34 16.93
CA TRP A 90 -7.25 -19.71 16.57
C TRP A 90 -7.23 -19.94 15.06
N VAL A 91 -7.69 -18.99 14.24
CA VAL A 91 -7.55 -19.08 12.78
C VAL A 91 -6.09 -19.19 12.37
N LYS A 92 -5.21 -18.39 12.99
CA LYS A 92 -3.76 -18.41 12.71
C LYS A 92 -3.12 -19.74 13.12
N GLU A 93 -3.50 -20.28 14.28
CA GLU A 93 -3.03 -21.59 14.76
C GLU A 93 -3.52 -22.73 13.86
N TYR A 94 -4.79 -22.69 13.45
CA TYR A 94 -5.39 -23.67 12.55
C TYR A 94 -4.70 -23.73 11.19
N VAL A 95 -4.33 -22.58 10.61
CA VAL A 95 -3.56 -22.53 9.34
C VAL A 95 -2.14 -23.08 9.52
N GLY A 96 -1.56 -22.89 10.70
CA GLY A 96 -0.21 -23.33 11.03
C GLY A 96 0.87 -22.34 10.61
N TYR A 97 1.84 -22.09 11.49
CA TYR A 97 2.86 -21.07 11.28
C TYR A 97 3.85 -21.43 10.15
N ASP A 98 4.23 -22.70 10.03
CA ASP A 98 5.14 -23.16 8.97
C ASP A 98 4.49 -23.01 7.58
N THR A 99 3.18 -23.30 7.47
CA THR A 99 2.41 -23.10 6.24
C THR A 99 2.39 -21.62 5.84
N MET A 100 2.13 -20.73 6.82
CA MET A 100 2.13 -19.29 6.59
C MET A 100 3.51 -18.80 6.13
N ASP A 101 4.58 -19.19 6.84
CA ASP A 101 5.96 -18.81 6.52
C ASP A 101 6.37 -19.28 5.13
N LEU A 102 6.07 -20.54 4.78
CA LEU A 102 6.35 -21.09 3.45
C LEU A 102 5.63 -20.30 2.35
N HIS A 103 4.34 -20.03 2.51
CA HIS A 103 3.56 -19.25 1.52
C HIS A 103 4.09 -17.83 1.37
N GLU A 104 4.34 -17.15 2.49
CA GLU A 104 4.86 -15.79 2.50
C GLU A 104 6.25 -15.71 1.86
N ARG A 105 7.11 -16.69 2.12
CA ARG A 105 8.43 -16.80 1.51
C ARG A 105 8.35 -17.02 0.00
N VAL A 106 7.49 -17.93 -0.47
CA VAL A 106 7.29 -18.16 -1.90
C VAL A 106 6.84 -16.88 -2.61
N PHE A 107 5.84 -16.17 -2.05
CA PHE A 107 5.38 -14.89 -2.62
C PHE A 107 6.47 -13.82 -2.56
N SER A 108 7.24 -13.77 -1.49
CA SER A 108 8.32 -12.81 -1.30
C SER A 108 9.42 -13.00 -2.36
N GLU A 109 9.92 -14.23 -2.54
CA GLU A 109 10.97 -14.57 -3.50
C GLU A 109 10.51 -14.35 -4.95
N MET A 110 9.29 -14.79 -5.29
CA MET A 110 8.73 -14.60 -6.64
C MET A 110 8.52 -13.12 -6.99
N ALA A 111 7.97 -12.33 -6.07
CA ALA A 111 7.75 -10.91 -6.28
C ALA A 111 9.08 -10.15 -6.37
N MET A 112 10.05 -10.44 -5.50
CA MET A 112 11.40 -9.87 -5.59
C MET A 112 12.05 -10.13 -6.94
N LYS A 113 12.01 -11.39 -7.42
CA LYS A 113 12.59 -11.77 -8.71
C LYS A 113 11.99 -11.00 -9.88
N ARG A 114 10.70 -10.68 -9.86
CA ARG A 114 10.06 -9.91 -10.94
C ARG A 114 10.25 -8.41 -10.81
N LEU A 115 10.07 -7.87 -9.60
CA LEU A 115 10.09 -6.42 -9.37
C LEU A 115 11.50 -5.83 -9.43
N VAL A 116 12.53 -6.54 -8.94
CA VAL A 116 13.92 -6.05 -8.99
C VAL A 116 14.46 -6.06 -10.42
N ASN A 117 14.10 -7.07 -11.22
CA ASN A 117 14.53 -7.18 -12.62
C ASN A 117 13.78 -6.24 -13.57
N ASN A 118 12.75 -5.54 -13.09
CA ASN A 118 12.01 -4.59 -13.92
C ASN A 118 12.74 -3.22 -13.93
N PRO A 119 13.18 -2.72 -15.10
CA PRO A 119 13.97 -1.48 -15.18
C PRO A 119 13.17 -0.23 -14.77
N ASN A 120 11.83 -0.30 -14.77
CA ASN A 120 10.92 0.78 -14.41
C ASN A 120 10.44 0.70 -12.96
N VAL A 121 10.85 -0.32 -12.19
CA VAL A 121 10.45 -0.47 -10.78
C VAL A 121 11.68 -0.35 -9.89
N ARG A 122 11.57 0.45 -8.83
CA ARG A 122 12.55 0.49 -7.73
C ARG A 122 11.89 0.01 -6.46
N VAL A 123 12.27 -1.19 -6.01
CA VAL A 123 11.88 -1.68 -4.69
C VAL A 123 12.66 -0.91 -3.64
N LEU A 124 11.96 -0.35 -2.65
CA LEU A 124 12.55 0.43 -1.55
C LEU A 124 12.95 -0.48 -0.38
N GLY A 125 13.95 -0.03 0.37
CA GLY A 125 14.53 -0.78 1.49
C GLY A 125 15.55 -1.83 1.06
N ASN A 126 16.04 -2.62 2.01
CA ASN A 126 17.09 -3.60 1.77
C ASN A 126 16.58 -4.79 0.95
N THR A 127 17.04 -4.94 -0.30
CA THR A 127 16.64 -6.00 -1.26
C THR A 127 17.28 -7.37 -1.01
N SER A 128 18.28 -7.46 -0.13
CA SER A 128 18.99 -8.72 0.18
C SER A 128 18.55 -9.37 1.50
N ALA A 129 17.94 -8.60 2.41
CA ALA A 129 17.48 -9.11 3.69
C ALA A 129 16.21 -9.98 3.55
N HIS A 130 16.07 -10.97 4.44
CA HIS A 130 14.84 -11.73 4.59
C HIS A 130 13.66 -10.79 4.86
N ARG A 131 12.55 -10.99 4.17
CA ARG A 131 11.38 -10.11 4.26
C ARG A 131 10.07 -10.89 4.15
N ILE A 132 9.07 -10.39 4.87
CA ILE A 132 7.66 -10.70 4.60
C ILE A 132 7.23 -10.06 3.26
N PRO A 133 6.20 -10.58 2.59
CA PRO A 133 5.78 -10.16 1.26
C PRO A 133 5.02 -8.82 1.24
N ILE A 134 5.62 -7.78 1.82
CA ILE A 134 5.16 -6.39 1.79
C ILE A 134 6.17 -5.57 1.00
N PHE A 135 5.72 -5.01 -0.12
CA PHE A 135 6.57 -4.35 -1.08
C PHE A 135 6.24 -2.86 -1.14
N SER A 136 7.22 -2.04 -0.80
CA SER A 136 7.22 -0.60 -1.04
C SER A 136 8.06 -0.33 -2.28
N PHE A 137 7.52 0.39 -3.27
CA PHE A 137 8.21 0.61 -4.54
C PHE A 137 7.82 1.92 -5.20
N LEU A 138 8.71 2.39 -6.07
CA LEU A 138 8.49 3.47 -7.01
C LEU A 138 8.36 2.89 -8.43
N ILE A 139 7.56 3.55 -9.27
CA ILE A 139 7.47 3.27 -10.69
C ILE A 139 7.99 4.48 -11.45
N TYR A 140 8.87 4.26 -12.42
CA TYR A 140 9.42 5.28 -13.32
C TYR A 140 8.84 5.10 -14.72
N PRO A 141 8.44 6.18 -15.43
CA PRO A 141 7.96 6.07 -16.81
C PRO A 141 8.94 5.31 -17.71
N SER A 142 8.42 4.48 -18.61
CA SER A 142 9.26 3.75 -19.57
C SER A 142 9.94 4.73 -20.52
N VAL A 143 11.27 4.84 -20.42
CA VAL A 143 12.08 5.57 -21.42
C VAL A 143 12.34 4.62 -22.58
N THR A 144 11.91 4.97 -23.78
CA THR A 144 12.35 4.30 -25.01
C THR A 144 13.84 4.58 -25.18
N MET A 145 14.68 3.72 -24.61
CA MET A 145 16.12 3.76 -24.84
C MET A 145 16.35 3.60 -26.34
N LYS A 146 16.83 4.65 -27.02
CA LYS A 146 17.62 4.43 -28.23
C LYS A 146 18.82 3.60 -27.75
N LYS A 147 18.85 2.31 -28.08
CA LYS A 147 19.92 1.37 -27.68
C LYS A 147 21.29 2.06 -27.79
N PRO A 148 22.05 2.21 -26.71
CA PRO A 148 23.49 2.31 -26.82
C PRO A 148 24.00 0.96 -27.31
N ILE A 149 24.97 1.03 -28.21
CA ILE A 149 25.62 -0.08 -28.91
C ILE A 149 26.13 -1.14 -27.92
N ASP A 150 26.05 -2.39 -28.37
CA ASP A 150 26.43 -3.62 -27.68
C ASP A 150 27.83 -3.54 -27.07
N ASP A 151 27.89 -3.46 -25.75
CA ASP A 151 28.84 -4.14 -24.88
C ASP A 151 28.43 -3.83 -23.43
N PHE A 152 28.93 -4.57 -22.45
CA PHE A 152 29.00 -4.25 -21.01
C PHE A 152 28.36 -5.23 -20.03
N ASP A 153 29.19 -5.45 -19.01
CA ASP A 153 29.24 -6.48 -17.98
C ASP A 153 28.14 -6.34 -16.91
N GLU A 154 27.70 -7.46 -16.34
CA GLU A 154 26.51 -7.57 -15.47
C GLU A 154 26.61 -6.75 -14.18
N LEU A 155 27.82 -6.52 -13.68
CA LEU A 155 28.08 -5.86 -12.40
C LEU A 155 28.00 -4.32 -12.45
N GLY A 156 28.03 -3.73 -13.66
CA GLY A 156 27.96 -2.28 -13.87
C GLY A 156 26.54 -1.73 -14.07
N ARG A 157 25.58 -2.60 -14.41
CA ARG A 157 24.20 -2.20 -14.73
C ARG A 157 23.49 -1.54 -13.56
N ASP A 158 23.59 -2.08 -12.35
CA ASP A 158 22.85 -1.54 -11.19
C ASP A 158 23.27 -0.10 -10.85
N LYS A 159 24.58 0.21 -10.83
CA LYS A 159 25.04 1.57 -10.52
C LYS A 159 24.65 2.58 -11.60
N GLN A 160 24.70 2.18 -12.87
CA GLN A 160 24.38 3.05 -14.01
C GLN A 160 22.85 3.25 -14.17
N LEU A 161 22.06 2.21 -13.91
CA LEU A 161 20.60 2.29 -13.87
C LEU A 161 20.13 3.14 -12.69
N ASP A 162 20.79 3.03 -11.53
CA ASP A 162 20.50 3.90 -10.39
C ASP A 162 20.86 5.36 -10.73
N THR A 163 22.03 5.64 -11.34
CA THR A 163 22.37 7.02 -11.77
C THR A 163 21.39 7.58 -12.81
N MET A 164 20.87 6.75 -13.73
CA MET A 164 19.85 7.17 -14.70
C MET A 164 18.47 7.39 -14.04
N ARG A 165 18.09 6.56 -13.06
CA ARG A 165 16.87 6.77 -12.24
C ARG A 165 16.93 8.06 -11.42
N HIS A 166 18.11 8.47 -10.97
CA HIS A 166 18.28 9.75 -10.25
C HIS A 166 17.99 10.99 -11.11
N LYS A 167 17.93 10.87 -12.45
CA LYS A 167 17.51 11.97 -13.34
C LYS A 167 16.02 11.94 -13.68
N GLN A 168 15.34 10.81 -13.51
CA GLN A 168 13.95 10.65 -13.90
C GLN A 168 13.04 10.69 -12.67
N LEU A 169 11.94 11.44 -12.76
CA LEU A 169 10.97 11.51 -11.67
C LEU A 169 10.04 10.27 -11.72
N PRO A 170 9.76 9.63 -10.57
CA PRO A 170 8.82 8.51 -10.52
C PRO A 170 7.38 8.99 -10.71
N LEU A 171 6.48 8.11 -11.13
CA LEU A 171 5.05 8.33 -11.00
C LEU A 171 4.67 8.52 -9.54
N HIS A 172 3.76 9.45 -9.27
CA HIS A 172 3.28 9.72 -7.91
C HIS A 172 2.69 8.46 -7.26
N GLY A 173 3.10 8.12 -6.03
CA GLY A 173 2.68 6.87 -5.39
C GLY A 173 1.15 6.69 -5.28
N ARG A 174 0.40 7.79 -5.05
CA ARG A 174 -1.08 7.74 -5.04
C ARG A 174 -1.69 7.62 -6.43
N PHE A 175 -0.98 8.04 -7.48
CA PHE A 175 -1.42 7.84 -8.86
C PHE A 175 -1.33 6.37 -9.25
N VAL A 176 -0.20 5.71 -8.95
CA VAL A 176 -0.02 4.27 -9.16
C VAL A 176 -1.10 3.48 -8.41
N THR A 177 -1.40 3.82 -7.15
CA THR A 177 -2.52 3.17 -6.43
C THR A 177 -3.88 3.42 -7.07
N ARG A 178 -4.08 4.60 -7.65
CA ARG A 178 -5.32 4.94 -8.34
C ARG A 178 -5.48 4.09 -9.60
N LEU A 179 -4.41 3.90 -10.37
CA LEU A 179 -4.42 3.02 -11.55
C LEU A 179 -4.65 1.55 -11.17
N LEU A 180 -3.99 1.05 -10.12
CA LEU A 180 -4.23 -0.31 -9.59
C LEU A 180 -5.71 -0.53 -9.25
N ASN A 181 -6.36 0.45 -8.63
CA ASN A 181 -7.77 0.39 -8.30
C ASN A 181 -8.66 0.49 -9.54
N ASP A 182 -8.47 1.51 -10.38
CA ASP A 182 -9.41 1.84 -11.45
C ASP A 182 -9.35 0.84 -12.62
N LEU A 183 -8.17 0.30 -12.92
CA LEU A 183 -7.98 -0.63 -14.04
C LEU A 183 -8.15 -2.09 -13.63
N PHE A 184 -7.79 -2.43 -12.38
CA PHE A 184 -7.65 -3.84 -11.96
C PHE A 184 -8.44 -4.19 -10.70
N GLY A 185 -9.06 -3.22 -10.02
CA GLY A 185 -9.75 -3.45 -8.74
C GLY A 185 -8.80 -3.81 -7.59
N ILE A 186 -7.50 -3.51 -7.72
CA ILE A 186 -6.48 -3.85 -6.72
C ILE A 186 -6.33 -2.70 -5.73
N GLN A 187 -6.53 -3.00 -4.44
CA GLN A 187 -6.32 -2.04 -3.36
C GLN A 187 -4.85 -2.02 -2.94
N ALA A 188 -4.25 -0.83 -3.03
CA ALA A 188 -2.88 -0.57 -2.60
C ALA A 188 -2.83 0.71 -1.75
N ARG A 189 -1.68 1.00 -1.12
CA ARG A 189 -1.51 2.23 -0.31
C ARG A 189 -0.44 3.13 -0.88
N GLY A 190 -0.75 4.41 -1.03
CA GLY A 190 0.18 5.45 -1.47
C GLY A 190 0.54 6.39 -0.33
N GLY A 191 1.80 6.80 -0.22
CA GLY A 191 2.30 7.74 0.79
C GLY A 191 3.55 7.21 1.51
N CYS A 192 3.83 7.72 2.72
CA CYS A 192 5.04 7.37 3.49
C CYS A 192 4.82 6.32 4.59
N ALA A 193 3.68 5.61 4.57
CA ALA A 193 3.36 4.49 5.47
C ALA A 193 3.52 4.75 6.99
N CYS A 194 3.27 5.99 7.45
CA CYS A 194 3.50 6.44 8.83
C CYS A 194 4.97 6.35 9.29
N ALA A 195 5.90 6.29 8.34
CA ALA A 195 7.34 6.17 8.57
C ALA A 195 8.07 7.37 7.93
N GLY A 196 7.61 8.59 8.20
CA GLY A 196 8.11 9.83 7.60
C GLY A 196 9.65 9.95 7.60
N PRO A 197 10.33 9.82 8.75
CA PRO A 197 11.79 9.88 8.82
C PRO A 197 12.49 8.81 7.96
N TYR A 198 11.98 7.58 7.97
CA TYR A 198 12.52 6.51 7.12
C TYR A 198 12.24 6.79 5.64
N GLY A 199 11.08 7.38 5.32
CA GLY A 199 10.77 7.86 3.98
C GLY A 199 11.74 8.91 3.47
N HIS A 200 12.20 9.83 4.33
CA HIS A 200 13.23 10.80 3.96
C HIS A 200 14.54 10.10 3.61
N THR A 201 14.94 9.09 4.41
CA THR A 201 16.13 8.28 4.12
C THR A 201 16.00 7.53 2.79
N LEU A 202 14.86 6.89 2.55
CA LEU A 202 14.63 6.08 1.34
C LEU A 202 14.53 6.90 0.06
N LEU A 203 14.07 8.15 0.16
CA LEU A 203 13.83 9.05 -0.97
C LEU A 203 14.88 10.15 -1.08
N ASN A 204 15.98 10.06 -0.33
CA ASN A 204 17.06 11.04 -0.29
C ASN A 204 16.57 12.48 -0.04
N VAL A 205 15.61 12.64 0.88
CA VAL A 205 15.09 13.95 1.30
C VAL A 205 15.95 14.48 2.44
N GLU A 206 16.92 15.32 2.11
CA GLU A 206 17.80 15.97 3.08
C GLU A 206 17.10 17.09 3.86
N ASN A 207 17.75 17.60 4.90
CA ASN A 207 17.17 18.59 5.82
C ASN A 207 16.63 19.85 5.11
N GLU A 208 17.40 20.39 4.16
CA GLU A 208 16.98 21.60 3.42
C GLU A 208 15.70 21.35 2.61
N LEU A 209 15.67 20.27 1.80
CA LEU A 209 14.50 19.88 1.02
C LEU A 209 13.31 19.57 1.93
N SER A 210 13.53 18.88 3.05
CA SER A 210 12.51 18.60 4.06
C SER A 210 11.86 19.88 4.60
N LEU A 211 12.65 20.90 4.91
CA LEU A 211 12.13 22.18 5.41
C LEU A 211 11.35 22.94 4.34
N ARG A 212 11.82 22.93 3.08
CA ARG A 212 11.08 23.53 1.96
C ARG A 212 9.74 22.83 1.70
N ILE A 213 9.72 21.49 1.73
CA ILE A 213 8.47 20.70 1.65
C ILE A 213 7.54 21.06 2.82
N ARG A 214 8.06 21.16 4.05
CA ARG A 214 7.27 21.57 5.22
C ARG A 214 6.63 22.94 5.02
N SER A 215 7.36 23.93 4.51
CA SER A 215 6.81 25.27 4.23
C SER A 215 5.68 25.22 3.21
N ALA A 216 5.85 24.50 2.09
CA ALA A 216 4.79 24.36 1.09
C ALA A 216 3.55 23.62 1.65
N VAL A 217 3.74 22.64 2.54
CA VAL A 217 2.64 21.96 3.24
C VAL A 217 1.89 22.93 4.17
N LEU A 218 2.59 23.84 4.85
CA LEU A 218 1.97 24.88 5.69
C LEU A 218 1.16 25.88 4.85
N GLU A 219 1.55 26.12 3.60
CA GLU A 219 0.81 26.91 2.63
C GLU A 219 -0.39 26.16 2.01
N GLY A 220 -0.61 24.91 2.40
CA GLY A 220 -1.76 24.10 1.99
C GLY A 220 -1.45 23.05 0.90
N TYR A 221 -0.22 23.00 0.37
CA TYR A 221 0.16 22.06 -0.70
C TYR A 221 0.56 20.68 -0.15
N SER A 222 -0.36 19.97 0.51
CA SER A 222 -0.06 18.62 1.03
C SER A 222 0.20 17.58 -0.05
N GLY A 223 -0.11 17.86 -1.32
CA GLY A 223 0.22 16.98 -2.44
C GLY A 223 1.72 16.83 -2.71
N LEU A 224 2.56 17.75 -2.22
CA LEU A 224 4.01 17.67 -2.38
C LEU A 224 4.69 16.67 -1.42
N LYS A 225 3.92 16.07 -0.49
CA LYS A 225 4.47 15.12 0.48
C LYS A 225 5.04 13.91 -0.27
N PRO A 226 6.34 13.58 -0.07
CA PRO A 226 6.96 12.46 -0.74
C PRO A 226 6.37 11.12 -0.25
N GLY A 227 6.43 10.11 -1.11
CA GLY A 227 5.89 8.79 -0.78
C GLY A 227 6.07 7.79 -1.91
N TRP A 228 5.58 6.58 -1.66
CA TRP A 228 5.70 5.45 -2.57
C TRP A 228 4.39 4.67 -2.65
N THR A 229 4.36 3.66 -3.51
CA THR A 229 3.27 2.68 -3.56
C THR A 229 3.64 1.47 -2.72
N ARG A 230 2.67 0.95 -1.96
CA ARG A 230 2.83 -0.25 -1.14
C ARG A 230 1.73 -1.27 -1.41
N VAL A 231 2.14 -2.52 -1.63
CA VAL A 231 1.28 -3.70 -1.74
C VAL A 231 1.73 -4.76 -0.73
N SER A 232 0.79 -5.53 -0.20
CA SER A 232 1.04 -6.64 0.72
C SER A 232 0.37 -7.90 0.16
N PHE A 233 1.10 -9.01 0.11
CA PHE A 233 0.55 -10.31 -0.27
C PHE A 233 0.31 -11.13 1.00
N SER A 234 -0.95 -11.34 1.36
CA SER A 234 -1.27 -12.16 2.53
C SER A 234 -1.04 -13.65 2.23
N TYR A 235 -0.72 -14.44 3.26
CA TYR A 235 -0.53 -15.90 3.15
C TYR A 235 -1.74 -16.68 2.59
N TYR A 236 -2.94 -16.10 2.68
CA TYR A 236 -4.19 -16.68 2.18
C TYR A 236 -4.56 -16.22 0.76
N LEU A 237 -3.71 -15.44 0.10
CA LEU A 237 -3.91 -15.02 -1.29
C LEU A 237 -3.73 -16.23 -2.22
N SER A 238 -4.58 -16.35 -3.25
CA SER A 238 -4.39 -17.40 -4.27
C SER A 238 -3.19 -17.11 -5.17
N LYS A 239 -2.63 -18.15 -5.79
CA LYS A 239 -1.50 -17.99 -6.74
C LYS A 239 -1.90 -17.16 -7.95
N GLU A 240 -3.17 -17.23 -8.32
CA GLU A 240 -3.81 -16.52 -9.41
C GLU A 240 -3.88 -15.03 -9.14
N GLU A 241 -4.40 -14.64 -7.97
CA GLU A 241 -4.45 -13.25 -7.54
C GLU A 241 -3.04 -12.67 -7.39
N PHE A 242 -2.11 -13.44 -6.81
CA PHE A 242 -0.72 -13.04 -6.70
C PHE A 242 -0.10 -12.72 -8.06
N LYS A 243 -0.25 -13.61 -9.05
CA LYS A 243 0.25 -13.40 -10.41
C LYS A 243 -0.43 -12.21 -11.08
N PHE A 244 -1.75 -12.06 -10.92
CA PHE A 244 -2.52 -10.96 -11.47
C PHE A 244 -2.04 -9.61 -10.93
N ILE A 245 -1.84 -9.50 -9.61
CA ILE A 245 -1.34 -8.27 -8.98
C ILE A 245 0.06 -7.91 -9.50
N LEU A 246 0.96 -8.89 -9.64
CA LEU A 246 2.29 -8.64 -10.20
C LEU A 246 2.22 -8.18 -11.66
N SER A 247 1.40 -8.82 -12.48
CA SER A 247 1.19 -8.41 -13.87
C SER A 247 0.57 -7.01 -13.98
N ALA A 248 -0.31 -6.62 -13.06
CA ALA A 248 -0.86 -5.27 -12.99
C ALA A 248 0.20 -4.22 -12.60
N ILE A 249 1.10 -4.53 -11.67
CA ILE A 249 2.23 -3.66 -11.32
C ILE A 249 3.15 -3.48 -12.53
N GLU A 250 3.50 -4.56 -13.22
CA GLU A 250 4.33 -4.52 -14.43
C GLU A 250 3.65 -3.76 -15.56
N PHE A 251 2.35 -3.94 -15.76
CA PHE A 251 1.58 -3.15 -16.72
C PHE A 251 1.70 -1.65 -16.43
N ILE A 252 1.53 -1.23 -15.17
CA ILE A 252 1.67 0.18 -14.80
C ILE A 252 3.12 0.64 -14.96
N ALA A 253 4.10 -0.23 -14.71
CA ALA A 253 5.50 0.08 -14.95
C ALA A 253 5.81 0.35 -16.43
N THR A 254 5.14 -0.36 -17.34
CA THR A 254 5.30 -0.17 -18.79
C THR A 254 4.48 1.00 -19.33
N TYR A 255 3.23 1.14 -18.92
CA TYR A 255 2.25 2.02 -19.57
C TYR A 255 1.65 3.10 -18.67
N GLY A 256 1.95 3.12 -17.37
CA GLY A 256 1.27 3.94 -16.38
C GLY A 256 1.32 5.45 -16.67
N HIS A 257 2.42 5.94 -17.22
CA HIS A 257 2.58 7.34 -17.60
C HIS A 257 1.59 7.79 -18.67
N ARG A 258 1.20 6.90 -19.60
CA ARG A 258 0.23 7.21 -20.66
C ARG A 258 -1.16 7.56 -20.12
N PHE A 259 -1.48 7.14 -18.90
CA PHE A 259 -2.76 7.44 -18.25
C PHE A 259 -2.80 8.83 -17.60
N LEU A 260 -1.67 9.53 -17.43
CA LEU A 260 -1.62 10.83 -16.73
C LEU A 260 -2.61 11.84 -17.29
N ALA A 261 -2.76 11.90 -18.62
CA ALA A 261 -3.69 12.80 -19.30
C ALA A 261 -5.18 12.58 -18.92
N LEU A 262 -5.53 11.37 -18.47
CA LEU A 262 -6.89 11.01 -18.07
C LEU A 262 -7.20 11.39 -16.60
N TYR A 263 -6.20 11.83 -15.84
CA TYR A 263 -6.36 12.14 -14.43
C TYR A 263 -6.00 13.59 -14.10
N LYS A 264 -6.58 14.10 -13.03
CA LYS A 264 -6.28 15.40 -12.44
C LYS A 264 -5.63 15.18 -11.08
N PHE A 265 -4.45 15.75 -10.91
CA PHE A 265 -3.79 15.87 -9.62
C PHE A 265 -4.35 17.06 -8.83
N ASP A 266 -4.64 16.83 -7.56
CA ASP A 266 -5.00 17.86 -6.60
C ASP A 266 -3.79 18.20 -5.72
N TRP A 267 -3.22 19.37 -5.96
CA TRP A 267 -2.04 19.89 -5.25
C TRP A 267 -2.27 20.09 -3.75
N ILE A 268 -3.51 20.34 -3.33
CA ILE A 268 -3.85 20.56 -1.93
C ILE A 268 -3.87 19.23 -1.18
N THR A 269 -4.52 18.21 -1.75
CA THR A 269 -4.74 16.93 -1.05
C THR A 269 -3.78 15.81 -1.43
N GLY A 270 -3.12 15.91 -2.58
CA GLY A 270 -2.31 14.84 -3.19
C GLY A 270 -3.15 13.76 -3.88
N ASN A 271 -4.46 13.97 -4.03
CA ASN A 271 -5.36 12.99 -4.65
C ASN A 271 -5.31 13.04 -6.18
N TRP A 272 -5.60 11.90 -6.79
CA TRP A 272 -5.76 11.75 -8.23
C TRP A 272 -7.20 11.40 -8.54
N THR A 273 -7.83 12.20 -9.40
CA THR A 273 -9.23 12.03 -9.79
C THR A 273 -9.35 11.83 -11.29
N PHE A 274 -10.20 10.89 -11.69
CA PHE A 274 -10.39 10.57 -13.10
C PHE A 274 -11.21 11.65 -13.80
N ARG A 275 -10.71 12.15 -14.94
CA ARG A 275 -11.37 13.19 -15.75
C ARG A 275 -12.40 12.55 -16.67
N LYS A 276 -13.62 12.33 -16.18
CA LYS A 276 -14.73 11.77 -16.99
C LYS A 276 -14.90 12.45 -18.36
N GLN A 277 -14.69 13.77 -18.42
CA GLN A 277 -14.84 14.54 -19.66
C GLN A 277 -13.69 14.31 -20.65
N ALA A 278 -12.46 14.09 -20.18
CA ALA A 278 -11.31 13.77 -21.04
C ALA A 278 -11.51 12.43 -21.76
N VAL A 279 -12.13 11.46 -21.09
CA VAL A 279 -12.52 10.17 -21.70
C VAL A 279 -13.58 10.36 -22.77
N LYS A 280 -14.61 11.18 -22.50
CA LYS A 280 -15.63 11.46 -23.52
C LYS A 280 -15.00 12.02 -24.79
N TYR A 281 -14.04 12.94 -24.66
CA TYR A 281 -13.29 13.46 -25.79
C TYR A 281 -12.36 12.43 -26.45
N HIS A 282 -11.73 11.54 -25.67
CA HIS A 282 -10.88 10.46 -26.20
C HIS A 282 -11.71 9.45 -27.01
N ILE A 283 -12.80 8.95 -26.43
CA ILE A 283 -13.76 8.05 -27.11
C ILE A 283 -14.33 8.74 -28.35
N MET A 284 -14.79 9.99 -28.24
CA MET A 284 -15.28 10.74 -29.40
C MET A 284 -14.20 10.91 -30.48
N ARG A 285 -12.94 11.16 -30.11
CA ARG A 285 -11.82 11.22 -31.07
C ARG A 285 -11.59 9.88 -31.74
N GLU A 286 -11.56 8.77 -31.00
CA GLU A 286 -11.43 7.43 -31.58
C GLU A 286 -12.60 7.10 -32.52
N GLU A 287 -13.84 7.35 -32.11
CA GLU A 287 -15.03 7.15 -32.95
C GLU A 287 -14.99 8.01 -34.22
N LEU A 288 -14.58 9.28 -34.12
CA LEU A 288 -14.36 10.17 -35.27
C LEU A 288 -13.20 9.71 -36.16
N SER A 289 -12.18 9.05 -35.59
CA SER A 289 -11.04 8.49 -36.34
C SER A 289 -11.42 7.20 -37.07
N LEU A 290 -12.34 6.43 -36.50
CA LEU A 290 -12.91 5.21 -37.10
C LEU A 290 -13.98 5.51 -38.16
N GLY A 291 -14.53 6.74 -38.17
CA GLY A 291 -15.57 7.19 -39.11
C GLY A 291 -15.14 7.36 -40.58
N ILE A 292 -13.97 6.86 -41.00
CA ILE A 292 -13.47 6.92 -42.38
C ILE A 292 -13.56 5.56 -43.11
N GLU A 293 -14.08 4.48 -42.50
CA GLU A 293 -14.43 3.27 -43.25
C GLU A 293 -15.90 2.83 -43.07
N PRO A 294 -16.56 2.33 -44.13
CA PRO A 294 -18.00 2.04 -44.09
C PRO A 294 -18.27 0.73 -43.32
N LEU A 295 -19.04 0.85 -42.23
CA LEU A 295 -19.54 -0.27 -41.44
C LEU A 295 -20.52 -1.14 -42.25
N LYS A 296 -20.18 -2.42 -42.46
CA LYS A 296 -21.16 -3.49 -42.68
C LYS A 296 -21.72 -3.93 -41.32
N GLN A 297 -23.03 -3.75 -41.14
CA GLN A 297 -23.78 -4.27 -40.01
C GLN A 297 -23.88 -5.79 -40.08
N ASN A 298 -23.61 -6.47 -38.98
CA ASN A 298 -24.23 -7.76 -38.67
C ASN A 298 -24.68 -7.71 -37.21
N ASN A 299 -26.00 -7.75 -37.05
CA ASN A 299 -26.69 -8.01 -35.79
C ASN A 299 -26.41 -9.45 -35.36
N ASP A 300 -26.07 -9.66 -34.09
CA ASP A 300 -26.61 -10.75 -33.26
C ASP A 300 -26.11 -10.59 -31.81
N GLN A 301 -27.03 -10.39 -30.87
CA GLN A 301 -26.80 -10.44 -29.43
C GLN A 301 -27.46 -11.70 -28.84
N PRO A 302 -26.81 -12.44 -27.93
CA PRO A 302 -27.51 -13.30 -27.00
C PRO A 302 -27.64 -12.67 -25.61
N LYS A 303 -28.81 -12.90 -25.01
CA LYS A 303 -29.26 -12.43 -23.69
C LYS A 303 -28.47 -13.10 -22.56
N ILE A 304 -28.07 -12.31 -21.56
CA ILE A 304 -27.47 -12.78 -20.31
C ILE A 304 -28.59 -13.00 -19.30
N ALA A 305 -28.97 -14.26 -19.11
CA ALA A 305 -29.68 -14.73 -17.92
C ALA A 305 -29.28 -16.18 -17.67
N ASP A 306 -29.08 -16.51 -16.40
CA ASP A 306 -28.69 -17.79 -15.82
C ASP A 306 -27.21 -18.19 -15.93
N MET A 307 -26.49 -18.04 -14.82
CA MET A 307 -25.59 -19.06 -14.27
C MET A 307 -24.99 -18.58 -12.92
N MET A 308 -25.66 -18.93 -11.82
CA MET A 308 -25.06 -19.02 -10.49
C MET A 308 -24.54 -20.45 -10.27
N ASP A 309 -23.43 -20.54 -9.52
CA ASP A 309 -22.70 -21.72 -9.01
C ASP A 309 -21.82 -22.56 -9.95
N LYS A 310 -20.53 -22.15 -10.01
CA LYS A 310 -19.32 -22.99 -9.82
C LYS A 310 -18.05 -22.10 -9.73
N PRO A 311 -17.04 -22.40 -8.88
CA PRO A 311 -15.85 -21.58 -8.69
C PRO A 311 -14.81 -21.81 -9.82
N VAL A 312 -15.14 -21.45 -11.05
CA VAL A 312 -14.26 -21.62 -12.24
C VAL A 312 -13.99 -20.27 -12.96
N VAL A 313 -14.27 -19.13 -12.32
CA VAL A 313 -14.44 -17.84 -13.04
C VAL A 313 -13.55 -16.69 -12.52
N ASN A 314 -12.28 -16.93 -12.21
CA ASN A 314 -11.35 -15.82 -11.86
C ASN A 314 -10.24 -15.58 -12.91
N HIS A 315 -9.68 -16.63 -13.51
CA HIS A 315 -8.62 -16.49 -14.52
C HIS A 315 -9.04 -15.70 -15.76
N LYS A 316 -10.18 -16.06 -16.38
CA LYS A 316 -10.70 -15.34 -17.54
C LYS A 316 -11.00 -13.88 -17.23
N LYS A 317 -11.44 -13.60 -15.99
CA LYS A 317 -11.72 -12.24 -15.51
C LYS A 317 -10.44 -11.42 -15.36
N PHE A 318 -9.40 -11.95 -14.73
CA PHE A 318 -8.10 -11.28 -14.61
C PHE A 318 -7.46 -10.97 -15.97
N GLN A 319 -7.54 -11.93 -16.90
CA GLN A 319 -7.06 -11.71 -18.26
C GLN A 319 -7.83 -10.58 -18.96
N SER A 320 -9.16 -10.53 -18.83
CA SER A 320 -9.95 -9.47 -19.45
C SER A 320 -9.61 -8.06 -18.93
N TYR A 321 -9.24 -7.91 -17.65
CA TYR A 321 -8.78 -6.63 -17.10
C TYR A 321 -7.46 -6.19 -17.76
N LEU A 322 -6.48 -7.11 -17.87
CA LEU A 322 -5.21 -6.82 -18.52
C LEU A 322 -5.38 -6.49 -20.01
N GLU A 323 -6.23 -7.22 -20.73
CA GLU A 323 -6.52 -6.96 -22.14
C GLU A 323 -7.17 -5.59 -22.34
N SER A 324 -8.15 -5.25 -21.50
CA SER A 324 -8.84 -3.96 -21.56
C SER A 324 -7.88 -2.81 -21.25
N ALA A 325 -7.05 -2.95 -20.21
CA ALA A 325 -6.05 -1.96 -19.85
C ALA A 325 -5.02 -1.75 -20.97
N ASN A 326 -4.56 -2.84 -21.62
CA ASN A 326 -3.66 -2.76 -22.77
C ASN A 326 -4.28 -2.03 -23.96
N LYS A 327 -5.54 -2.32 -24.31
CA LYS A 327 -6.24 -1.60 -25.39
C LYS A 327 -6.29 -0.09 -25.12
N ILE A 328 -6.64 0.30 -23.89
CA ILE A 328 -6.65 1.70 -23.49
C ILE A 328 -5.24 2.30 -23.59
N ALA A 329 -4.22 1.66 -22.99
CA ALA A 329 -2.85 2.17 -23.02
C ALA A 329 -2.27 2.36 -24.43
N LEU A 330 -2.61 1.46 -25.36
CA LEU A 330 -2.15 1.52 -26.75
C LEU A 330 -2.89 2.60 -27.56
N SER A 331 -4.13 2.94 -27.19
CA SER A 331 -4.84 4.07 -27.79
C SER A 331 -4.33 5.44 -27.35
N MET A 332 -3.64 5.50 -26.20
CA MET A 332 -3.12 6.73 -25.63
C MET A 332 -1.79 7.11 -26.27
N SER A 333 -1.59 8.41 -26.49
CA SER A 333 -0.30 8.95 -26.91
C SER A 333 0.78 8.67 -25.86
N ASP A 334 1.99 8.40 -26.31
CA ASP A 334 3.15 8.17 -25.45
C ASP A 334 3.70 9.50 -24.92
N ILE A 335 3.00 10.08 -23.94
CA ILE A 335 3.39 11.35 -23.33
C ILE A 335 4.33 11.04 -22.18
N SER A 336 5.62 11.36 -22.35
CA SER A 336 6.64 11.27 -21.30
C SER A 336 7.05 12.63 -20.72
N ASP A 337 6.47 13.71 -21.25
CA ASP A 337 6.65 15.08 -20.75
C ASP A 337 5.64 15.41 -19.65
N GLN A 338 5.96 16.39 -18.80
CA GLN A 338 5.05 16.86 -17.74
C GLN A 338 3.72 17.36 -18.34
N ILE A 339 2.61 16.79 -17.90
CA ILE A 339 1.24 17.04 -18.38
C ILE A 339 0.52 18.06 -17.49
N ALA A 340 0.93 18.23 -16.24
CA ALA A 340 0.36 19.19 -15.32
C ALA A 340 1.28 20.40 -15.09
N SER A 341 0.71 21.61 -15.15
CA SER A 341 1.41 22.82 -14.75
C SER A 341 1.50 22.92 -13.23
N VAL A 342 2.70 23.25 -12.75
CA VAL A 342 2.94 23.58 -11.35
C VAL A 342 2.22 24.90 -11.01
N PRO A 343 1.46 24.98 -9.89
CA PRO A 343 0.76 26.21 -9.50
C PRO A 343 1.73 27.38 -9.33
N LYS A 344 1.28 28.59 -9.68
CA LYS A 344 2.04 29.81 -9.44
C LYS A 344 2.34 29.94 -7.94
N GLY A 345 3.62 30.03 -7.58
CA GLY A 345 4.08 30.13 -6.19
C GLY A 345 4.59 28.82 -5.59
N VAL A 346 4.34 27.67 -6.25
CA VAL A 346 5.00 26.42 -5.87
C VAL A 346 6.32 26.32 -6.61
N ASP A 347 7.39 26.11 -5.84
CA ASP A 347 8.73 25.88 -6.37
C ASP A 347 8.77 24.54 -7.13
N PRO A 348 9.11 24.53 -8.44
CA PRO A 348 9.17 23.31 -9.25
C PRO A 348 10.14 22.25 -8.71
N ASP A 349 11.20 22.66 -8.00
CA ASP A 349 12.18 21.73 -7.42
C ASP A 349 11.59 20.86 -6.30
N LEU A 350 10.43 21.23 -5.75
CA LEU A 350 9.70 20.44 -4.75
C LEU A 350 8.88 19.30 -5.38
N VAL A 351 8.75 19.26 -6.71
CA VAL A 351 7.99 18.25 -7.42
C VAL A 351 8.85 17.02 -7.65
N LEU A 352 8.86 16.11 -6.66
CA LEU A 352 9.66 14.89 -6.66
C LEU A 352 9.02 13.71 -7.44
N PHE A 353 8.09 14.01 -8.35
CA PHE A 353 7.35 13.01 -9.11
C PHE A 353 6.88 13.57 -10.45
N HIS A 354 6.59 12.67 -11.39
CA HIS A 354 6.10 12.99 -12.71
C HIS A 354 4.59 13.30 -12.66
N ILE A 355 4.16 14.38 -13.31
CA ILE A 355 2.79 14.94 -13.27
C ILE A 355 2.28 15.37 -14.63
#